data_AF-W6TGV1-F1
#
_entry.id   AF-W6TGV1-F1
#
_cell.length_a   1.000
_cell.length_b   1.000
_cell.length_c   1.000
_cell.angle_alpha   90.00
_cell.angle_beta   90.00
_cell.angle_gamma   90.00
#
_symmetry.space_group_name_H-M   'P 1'
#
loop_
_entity.id
_entity.type
_entity.pdbx_description
1 polymer ?
#
loop_
_entity_poly.entity_id
_entity_poly.type
_entity_poly.pdbx_seq_one_letter_code
_entity_poly.pdbx_strand_id
1 'polypeptide(L)'
;EDLTNHIKLLLQDSKFCSDLAELNYKDEFVSFIKIVNLNISAEEQELLEKHLVDIQSKQTEIEKKEKENAKELYALTKPDKDVLKDIFGKLSMGFELTDNIVYRVGKNVFALNSGKRAIKDRFKLITDHYDYDISYRRKFSISNPVSSTSYAI
;
A
#
# COMPACT_ATOMS: atom_id res chain seq x y z
N GLU A 1 23.02 32.12 -23.36
CA GLU A 1 23.46 30.72 -23.52
C GLU A 1 23.30 30.05 -22.16
N ASP A 2 22.51 28.98 -22.14
CA ASP A 2 21.78 28.52 -20.96
C ASP A 2 22.71 27.84 -19.95
N LEU A 3 22.62 28.20 -18.65
CA LEU A 3 23.45 27.63 -17.56
C LEU A 3 23.43 26.10 -17.57
N THR A 4 22.30 25.53 -17.98
CA THR A 4 22.06 24.10 -18.20
C THR A 4 23.02 23.48 -19.22
N ASN A 5 23.36 24.19 -20.31
CA ASN A 5 24.30 23.70 -21.32
C ASN A 5 25.74 23.72 -20.80
N HIS A 6 26.09 24.73 -20.00
CA HIS A 6 27.41 24.82 -19.38
C HIS A 6 27.62 23.73 -18.33
N ILE A 7 26.62 23.47 -17.49
CA ILE A 7 26.64 22.36 -16.52
C ILE A 7 26.71 21.01 -17.24
N LYS A 8 25.98 20.83 -18.36
CA LYS A 8 26.04 19.61 -19.16
C LYS A 8 27.42 19.35 -19.75
N LEU A 9 28.03 20.35 -20.39
CA LEU A 9 29.37 20.22 -20.97
C LEU A 9 30.42 19.91 -19.91
N LEU A 10 30.35 20.59 -18.76
CA LEU A 10 31.28 20.39 -17.64
C LEU A 10 31.16 19.01 -16.99
N LEU A 11 29.95 18.43 -16.96
CA LEU A 11 29.72 17.07 -16.48
C LEU A 11 30.08 16.01 -17.52
N GLN A 12 29.83 16.25 -18.81
CA GLN A 12 30.16 15.32 -19.91
C GLN A 12 31.65 15.06 -20.05
N ASP A 13 32.48 16.09 -19.86
CA ASP A 13 33.95 15.95 -19.87
C ASP A 13 34.52 15.54 -18.51
N SER A 14 33.67 15.39 -17.49
CA SER A 14 34.12 14.97 -16.16
C SER A 14 34.40 13.46 -16.14
N LYS A 15 35.58 13.11 -15.65
CA LYS A 15 35.98 11.72 -15.40
C LYS A 15 34.96 10.96 -14.52
N PHE A 16 34.28 11.69 -13.64
CA PHE A 16 33.26 11.14 -12.74
C PHE A 16 32.03 10.60 -13.49
N CYS A 17 31.59 11.29 -14.56
CA CYS A 17 30.48 10.81 -15.39
C CYS A 17 30.87 9.66 -16.31
N SER A 18 32.10 9.63 -16.82
CA SER A 18 32.60 8.47 -17.57
C SER A 18 32.73 7.23 -16.69
N ASP A 19 33.28 7.38 -15.48
CA ASP A 19 33.43 6.28 -14.53
C ASP A 19 32.05 5.74 -14.07
N LEU A 20 31.06 6.62 -13.88
CA LEU A 20 29.66 6.25 -13.59
C LEU A 20 28.92 5.60 -14.75
N ALA A 21 29.28 5.94 -16.00
CA ALA A 21 28.69 5.34 -17.19
C ALA A 21 29.26 3.94 -17.47
N GLU A 22 30.47 3.65 -17.02
CA GLU A 22 31.12 2.34 -17.11
C GLU A 22 30.70 1.36 -15.99
N LEU A 23 30.10 1.86 -14.91
CA LEU A 23 29.57 1.05 -13.82
C LEU A 23 28.34 0.26 -14.29
N ASN A 24 28.53 -1.02 -14.61
CA ASN A 24 27.44 -1.95 -14.80
C ASN A 24 26.84 -2.32 -13.44
N TYR A 25 25.95 -1.46 -12.94
CA TYR A 25 25.24 -1.63 -11.67
C TYR A 25 24.60 -3.02 -11.49
N LYS A 26 24.25 -3.72 -12.58
CA LYS A 26 23.74 -5.09 -12.50
C LYS A 26 24.82 -6.08 -12.08
N ASP A 27 26.02 -5.97 -12.64
CA ASP A 27 27.13 -6.87 -12.32
C ASP A 27 27.65 -6.62 -10.90
N GLU A 28 27.71 -5.35 -10.47
CA GLU A 28 28.05 -5.01 -9.09
C GLU A 28 27.00 -5.55 -8.10
N PHE A 29 25.71 -5.42 -8.42
CA PHE A 29 24.63 -5.95 -7.60
C PHE A 29 24.67 -7.47 -7.50
N VAL A 30 24.95 -8.16 -8.62
CA VAL A 30 25.14 -9.62 -8.66
C VAL A 30 26.35 -10.02 -7.82
N SER A 31 27.45 -9.26 -7.86
CA SER A 31 28.65 -9.50 -7.03
C SER A 31 28.38 -9.34 -5.53
N PHE A 32 27.45 -8.46 -5.17
CA PHE A 32 27.01 -8.24 -3.79
C PHE A 32 26.10 -9.35 -3.27
N ILE A 33 25.34 -10.01 -4.16
CA ILE A 33 24.48 -11.13 -3.79
C ILE A 33 25.34 -12.37 -3.59
N LYS A 34 25.20 -13.02 -2.43
CA LYS A 34 25.82 -14.32 -2.17
C LYS A 34 25.17 -15.40 -3.05
N ILE A 35 25.78 -15.69 -4.19
CA ILE A 35 25.38 -16.77 -5.09
C ILE A 35 25.99 -18.08 -4.60
N VAL A 36 25.16 -19.11 -4.43
CA VAL A 36 25.61 -20.46 -4.08
C VAL A 36 25.40 -21.35 -5.29
N ASN A 37 26.48 -21.96 -5.77
CA ASN A 37 26.39 -22.96 -6.82
C ASN A 37 25.84 -24.25 -6.22
N LEU A 38 24.74 -24.75 -6.78
CA LEU A 38 24.17 -26.04 -6.43
C LEU A 38 25.02 -27.13 -7.06
N ASN A 39 25.49 -28.09 -6.24
CA ASN A 39 26.21 -29.26 -6.74
C ASN A 39 25.20 -30.39 -7.00
N ILE A 40 24.54 -30.32 -8.15
CA ILE A 40 23.50 -31.26 -8.60
C ILE A 40 23.87 -31.85 -9.96
N SER A 41 23.25 -32.97 -10.32
CA SER A 41 23.44 -33.62 -11.62
C SER A 41 22.82 -32.81 -12.77
N ALA A 42 23.23 -33.09 -14.02
CA ALA A 42 22.69 -32.42 -15.20
C ALA A 42 21.17 -32.63 -15.37
N GLU A 43 20.67 -33.83 -15.03
CA GLU A 43 19.24 -34.16 -15.10
C GLU A 43 18.43 -33.36 -14.06
N GLU A 44 18.94 -33.24 -12.83
CA GLU A 44 18.33 -32.43 -11.78
C GLU A 44 18.36 -30.94 -12.12
N GLN A 45 19.43 -30.48 -12.76
CA GLN A 45 19.54 -29.10 -13.23
C GLN A 45 18.48 -28.78 -14.29
N GLU A 46 18.33 -29.62 -15.31
CA GLU A 46 17.31 -29.42 -16.37
C GLU A 46 15.89 -29.40 -15.77
N LEU A 47 15.61 -30.32 -14.84
CA LEU A 47 14.33 -30.36 -14.14
C LEU A 47 14.08 -29.08 -13.32
N LEU A 48 15.09 -28.61 -12.60
CA LEU A 48 15.01 -27.39 -11.80
C LEU A 48 14.79 -26.16 -12.70
N GLU A 49 15.54 -26.03 -13.80
CA GLU A 49 15.39 -24.94 -14.77
C GLU A 49 13.96 -24.89 -15.32
N LYS A 50 13.39 -26.05 -15.69
CA LYS A 50 12.00 -26.14 -16.14
C LYS A 50 11.03 -25.65 -15.06
N HIS A 51 11.20 -26.10 -13.82
CA HIS A 51 10.33 -25.67 -12.73
C HIS A 51 10.46 -24.17 -12.42
N LEU A 52 11.66 -23.59 -12.52
CA LEU A 52 11.86 -22.15 -12.35
C LEU A 52 11.12 -21.35 -13.42
N VAL A 53 11.13 -21.80 -14.67
CA VAL A 53 10.35 -21.19 -15.77
C VAL A 53 8.85 -21.30 -15.50
N ASP A 54 8.36 -22.46 -15.06
CA ASP A 54 6.95 -22.66 -14.73
C ASP A 54 6.51 -21.75 -13.55
N ILE A 55 7.34 -21.61 -12.52
CA ILE A 55 7.10 -20.71 -11.39
C ILE A 55 6.98 -19.27 -11.87
N GLN A 56 7.94 -18.80 -12.67
CA GLN A 56 7.94 -17.43 -13.18
C GLN A 56 6.70 -17.15 -14.06
N SER A 57 6.33 -18.13 -14.89
CA SER A 57 5.12 -18.06 -15.71
C SER A 57 3.87 -17.91 -14.83
N LYS A 58 3.73 -18.73 -13.77
CA LYS A 58 2.60 -18.65 -12.85
C LYS A 58 2.56 -17.35 -12.06
N GLN A 59 3.70 -16.82 -11.62
CA GLN A 59 3.78 -15.51 -10.97
C GLN A 59 3.25 -14.40 -11.90
N THR A 60 3.65 -14.43 -13.16
CA THR A 60 3.18 -13.45 -14.17
C THR A 60 1.67 -13.55 -14.41
N GLU A 61 1.13 -14.77 -14.47
CA GLU A 61 -0.32 -14.99 -14.59
C GLU A 61 -1.09 -14.44 -13.38
N ILE A 62 -0.56 -14.64 -12.17
CA ILE A 62 -1.15 -14.12 -10.92
C ILE A 62 -1.17 -12.59 -10.96
N GLU A 63 -0.03 -11.95 -11.24
CA GLU A 63 0.05 -10.48 -11.31
C GLU A 63 -0.92 -9.89 -12.34
N LYS A 64 -1.07 -10.55 -13.49
CA LYS A 64 -2.04 -10.15 -14.52
C LYS A 64 -3.47 -10.20 -13.97
N LYS A 65 -3.86 -11.31 -13.33
CA LYS A 65 -5.21 -11.48 -12.75
C LYS A 65 -5.47 -10.50 -11.62
N GLU A 66 -4.50 -10.24 -10.75
CA GLU A 66 -4.64 -9.26 -9.68
C GLU A 66 -4.86 -7.84 -10.24
N LYS A 67 -4.12 -7.48 -11.28
CA LYS A 67 -4.28 -6.19 -11.97
C LYS A 67 -5.62 -6.05 -12.67
N GLU A 68 -6.12 -7.12 -13.29
CA GLU A 68 -7.43 -7.15 -13.93
C GLU A 68 -8.56 -7.06 -12.90
N ASN A 69 -8.51 -7.86 -11.84
CA ASN A 69 -9.45 -7.81 -10.72
C ASN A 69 -9.49 -6.41 -10.06
N ALA A 70 -8.34 -5.76 -9.88
CA ALA A 70 -8.29 -4.38 -9.37
C ALA A 70 -9.05 -3.39 -10.27
N LYS A 71 -9.00 -3.56 -11.59
CA LYS A 71 -9.76 -2.74 -12.55
C LYS A 71 -11.25 -3.07 -12.52
N GLU A 72 -11.62 -4.34 -12.44
CA GLU A 72 -13.02 -4.78 -12.35
C GLU A 72 -13.67 -4.26 -11.05
N LEU A 73 -13.00 -4.44 -9.91
CA LEU A 73 -13.45 -3.90 -8.63
C LEU A 73 -13.58 -2.37 -8.67
N TYR A 74 -12.66 -1.68 -9.35
CA TYR A 74 -12.79 -0.25 -9.55
C TYR A 74 -14.04 0.09 -10.38
N ALA A 75 -14.26 -0.59 -11.50
CA ALA A 75 -15.41 -0.36 -12.38
C ALA A 75 -16.75 -0.63 -11.67
N LEU A 76 -16.85 -1.75 -10.93
CA LEU A 76 -18.02 -2.13 -10.15
C LEU A 76 -18.33 -1.12 -9.02
N THR A 77 -17.31 -0.61 -8.34
CA THR A 77 -17.51 0.30 -7.19
C THR A 77 -17.56 1.78 -7.57
N LYS A 78 -17.19 2.15 -8.80
CA LYS A 78 -17.22 3.54 -9.28
C LYS A 78 -18.60 4.20 -9.18
N PRO A 79 -19.71 3.58 -9.65
CA PRO A 79 -21.02 4.22 -9.58
C PRO A 79 -21.43 4.56 -8.14
N ASP A 80 -21.26 3.63 -7.21
CA ASP A 80 -21.58 3.87 -5.78
C ASP A 80 -20.70 4.97 -5.17
N LYS A 81 -19.41 5.00 -5.52
CA LYS A 81 -18.50 6.06 -5.11
C LYS A 81 -18.92 7.43 -5.64
N ASP A 82 -19.46 7.50 -6.85
CA ASP A 82 -19.94 8.75 -7.44
C ASP A 82 -21.27 9.19 -6.80
N VAL A 83 -22.17 8.26 -6.46
CA VAL A 83 -23.36 8.54 -5.64
C VAL A 83 -22.98 9.08 -4.26
N LEU A 84 -21.99 8.47 -3.58
CA LEU A 84 -21.51 8.97 -2.29
C LEU A 84 -20.95 10.39 -2.40
N LYS A 85 -20.20 10.72 -3.46
CA LYS A 85 -19.70 12.08 -3.69
C LYS A 85 -20.83 13.08 -3.84
N ASP A 86 -21.87 12.74 -4.62
CA ASP A 86 -23.03 13.60 -4.81
C ASP A 86 -23.77 13.84 -3.48
N ILE A 87 -23.99 12.79 -2.69
CA ILE A 87 -24.61 12.90 -1.35
C ILE A 87 -23.77 13.80 -0.44
N PHE A 88 -22.44 13.60 -0.36
CA PHE A 88 -21.58 14.47 0.45
C PHE A 88 -21.53 15.91 -0.06
N GLY A 89 -21.59 16.13 -1.37
CA GLY A 89 -21.71 17.46 -1.96
C GLY A 89 -22.98 18.16 -1.50
N LYS A 90 -24.14 17.49 -1.60
CA LYS A 90 -25.43 17.98 -1.13
C LYS A 90 -25.42 18.27 0.38
N LEU A 91 -24.82 17.38 1.18
CA LEU A 91 -24.70 17.60 2.62
C LEU A 91 -23.86 18.84 2.95
N SER A 92 -22.75 19.04 2.23
CA SER A 92 -21.86 20.19 2.44
C SER A 92 -22.49 21.52 2.04
N MET A 93 -23.40 21.52 1.05
CA MET A 93 -24.14 22.73 0.64
C MET A 93 -25.36 23.01 1.51
N GLY A 94 -26.01 21.96 2.03
CA GLY A 94 -27.25 22.08 2.79
C GLY A 94 -27.06 22.23 4.30
N PHE A 95 -25.90 21.84 4.83
CA PHE A 95 -25.65 21.79 6.28
C PHE A 95 -24.23 22.25 6.62
N GLU A 96 -24.09 23.04 7.71
CA GLU A 96 -22.79 23.47 8.24
C GLU A 96 -22.12 22.35 9.07
N LEU A 97 -21.80 21.23 8.41
CA LEU A 97 -21.12 20.10 9.04
C LEU A 97 -19.60 20.34 9.02
N THR A 98 -19.04 20.49 10.21
CA THR A 98 -17.59 20.50 10.46
C THR A 98 -17.04 19.07 10.58
N ASP A 99 -15.87 18.83 9.99
CA ASP A 99 -15.16 17.56 10.06
C ASP A 99 -14.72 17.18 11.47
N ASN A 100 -14.58 15.88 11.71
CA ASN A 100 -14.13 15.29 12.99
C ASN A 100 -15.05 15.60 14.19
N ILE A 101 -16.26 16.11 13.92
CA ILE A 101 -17.33 16.24 14.90
C ILE A 101 -18.30 15.07 14.75
N VAL A 102 -18.88 14.65 15.88
CA VAL A 102 -19.95 13.65 15.93
C VAL A 102 -21.29 14.38 15.99
N TYR A 103 -22.17 14.09 15.04
CA TYR A 103 -23.50 14.67 14.93
C TYR A 103 -24.56 13.67 15.38
N ARG A 104 -25.67 14.18 15.94
CA ARG A 104 -26.87 13.40 16.24
C ARG A 104 -28.07 14.00 15.52
N VAL A 105 -28.80 13.16 14.79
CA VAL A 105 -30.08 13.49 14.15
C VAL A 105 -31.08 12.39 14.50
N GLY A 106 -32.02 12.69 15.39
CA GLY A 106 -32.94 11.71 15.96
C GLY A 106 -32.20 10.56 16.67
N LYS A 107 -32.46 9.32 16.24
CA LYS A 107 -31.77 8.12 16.74
C LYS A 107 -30.39 7.87 16.12
N ASN A 108 -30.05 8.61 15.07
CA ASN A 108 -28.81 8.42 14.33
C ASN A 108 -27.70 9.32 14.88
N VAL A 109 -26.55 8.74 15.16
CA VAL A 109 -25.30 9.39 15.54
C VAL A 109 -24.29 9.02 14.48
N PHE A 110 -23.61 10.00 13.89
CA PHE A 110 -22.66 9.77 12.81
C PHE A 110 -21.49 10.74 12.89
N ALA A 111 -20.40 10.41 12.19
CA ALA A 111 -19.25 11.27 12.03
C ALA A 111 -18.87 11.38 10.55
N LEU A 112 -18.41 12.58 10.18
CA LEU A 112 -17.82 12.87 8.88
C LEU A 112 -16.33 13.19 9.03
N ASN A 113 -15.53 12.69 8.10
CA ASN A 113 -14.10 12.95 8.02
C ASN A 113 -13.68 13.08 6.55
N SER A 114 -13.75 14.30 6.03
CA SER A 114 -13.37 14.63 4.66
C SER A 114 -11.89 14.33 4.34
N GLY A 115 -11.03 14.32 5.38
CA GLY A 115 -9.60 14.02 5.28
C GLY A 115 -9.26 12.58 4.90
N LYS A 116 -10.21 11.64 4.96
CA LYS A 116 -9.97 10.26 4.49
C LYS A 116 -9.86 10.22 2.96
N ARG A 117 -8.82 9.55 2.47
CA ARG A 117 -8.55 9.41 1.04
C ARG A 117 -9.67 8.70 0.30
N ALA A 118 -10.20 7.61 0.85
CA ALA A 118 -11.28 6.86 0.24
C ALA A 118 -12.66 7.42 0.65
N ILE A 119 -13.49 7.76 -0.33
CA ILE A 119 -14.83 8.35 -0.14
C ILE A 119 -15.72 7.51 0.79
N LYS A 120 -15.66 6.18 0.67
CA LYS A 120 -16.42 5.24 1.52
C LYS A 120 -16.05 5.31 3.00
N ASP A 121 -14.84 5.77 3.32
CA ASP A 121 -14.33 5.82 4.69
C ASP A 121 -14.57 7.21 5.33
N ARG A 122 -15.13 8.17 4.58
CA ARG A 122 -15.39 9.53 5.05
C ARG A 122 -16.62 9.64 5.95
N PHE A 123 -17.49 8.63 5.97
CA PHE A 123 -18.68 8.60 6.81
C PHE A 123 -18.67 7.39 7.72
N LYS A 124 -19.09 7.58 8.96
CA LYS A 124 -19.28 6.50 9.93
C LYS A 124 -20.59 6.70 10.67
N LEU A 125 -21.52 5.78 10.51
CA LEU A 125 -22.68 5.66 11.39
C LEU A 125 -22.22 5.00 12.70
N ILE A 126 -22.56 5.61 13.84
CA ILE A 126 -22.14 5.21 15.19
C ILE A 126 -23.28 4.54 15.94
N THR A 127 -24.50 5.07 15.85
CA THR A 127 -25.70 4.33 16.27
C THR A 127 -26.13 3.45 15.12
N ASP A 128 -25.46 2.32 15.01
CA ASP A 128 -26.17 1.14 14.55
C ASP A 128 -26.97 0.62 15.75
N HIS A 129 -28.23 0.24 15.52
CA HIS A 129 -28.86 -0.72 16.42
C HIS A 129 -27.99 -1.98 16.34
N TYR A 130 -27.15 -2.22 17.35
CA TYR A 130 -26.53 -3.52 17.54
C TYR A 130 -27.64 -4.53 17.81
N ASP A 131 -28.06 -5.24 16.77
CA ASP A 131 -28.37 -6.66 16.88
C ASP A 131 -27.46 -7.39 15.88
N TYR A 132 -26.59 -8.25 16.43
CA TYR A 132 -25.62 -9.14 15.76
C TYR A 132 -24.41 -8.46 15.07
N ASP A 133 -23.13 -8.77 15.33
CA ASP A 133 -22.50 -9.98 15.85
C ASP A 133 -21.07 -9.61 16.35
N ILE A 134 -20.83 -9.62 17.67
CA ILE A 134 -19.54 -9.34 18.32
C ILE A 134 -18.69 -10.63 18.34
N SER A 135 -18.51 -11.27 17.19
CA SER A 135 -17.68 -12.49 17.10
C SER A 135 -16.37 -12.30 16.33
N TYR A 136 -16.13 -11.16 15.67
CA TYR A 136 -14.99 -11.03 14.75
C TYR A 136 -13.90 -9.99 15.05
N ARG A 137 -13.91 -9.27 16.19
CA ARG A 137 -12.78 -8.40 16.53
C ARG A 137 -12.46 -8.32 18.03
N ARG A 138 -11.50 -9.13 18.47
CA ARG A 138 -10.17 -8.71 19.00
C ARG A 138 -9.60 -9.76 19.96
N LYS A 139 -8.68 -10.58 19.44
CA LYS A 139 -7.48 -10.94 20.20
C LYS A 139 -6.52 -9.76 20.09
N PHE A 140 -6.69 -8.75 20.95
CA PHE A 140 -5.57 -7.90 21.34
C PHE A 140 -5.33 -8.19 22.80
N SER A 141 -4.25 -8.94 23.07
CA SER A 141 -3.70 -9.10 24.40
C SER A 141 -3.27 -7.72 24.89
N ILE A 142 -4.03 -7.15 25.82
CA ILE A 142 -3.55 -6.04 26.63
C ILE A 142 -2.66 -6.70 27.70
N SER A 143 -1.35 -6.65 27.50
CA SER A 143 -0.42 -6.85 28.61
C SER A 143 -0.53 -5.63 29.52
N ASN A 144 -1.09 -5.82 30.71
CA ASN A 144 -1.00 -4.81 31.76
C ASN A 144 0.47 -4.70 32.20
N PRO A 145 1.10 -3.51 32.21
CA PRO A 145 2.28 -3.32 33.00
C PRO A 145 1.83 -3.10 34.45
N VAL A 146 1.92 -4.14 35.27
CA VAL A 146 1.85 -3.95 36.72
C VAL A 146 3.18 -3.37 37.16
N SER A 147 3.17 -2.05 37.37
CA SER A 147 4.18 -1.37 38.19
C SER A 147 4.10 -1.94 39.60
N SER A 148 5.21 -2.44 40.11
CA SER A 148 5.42 -2.61 41.55
C SER A 148 6.84 -2.20 41.83
N THR A 149 6.99 -0.90 42.09
CA THR A 149 8.13 -0.38 42.83
C THR A 149 7.79 -0.54 44.30
N SER A 150 8.54 -1.35 45.05
CA SER A 150 8.65 -1.22 46.50
C SER A 150 10.09 -1.51 46.90
N TYR A 151 10.85 -0.45 47.18
CA TYR A 151 12.05 -0.52 48.00
C TYR A 151 11.67 -0.48 49.48
N ALA A 152 12.49 -1.16 50.31
CA ALA A 152 12.71 -1.07 51.77
C ALA A 152 12.63 -2.46 52.41
N ILE A 153 13.58 -2.99 53.21
CA ILE A 153 14.92 -2.61 53.73
C ILE A 153 15.72 -3.91 53.78
#